data_AF-A0A842YGQ5-F1
#
_entry.id   AF-A0A842YGQ5-F1
#
_cell.length_a   1.000
_cell.length_b   1.000
_cell.length_c   1.000
_cell.angle_alpha   90.00
_cell.angle_beta   90.00
_cell.angle_gamma   90.00
#
_symmetry.space_group_name_H-M   'P 1'
#
loop_
_entity.id
_entity.type
_entity.pdbx_description
1 polymer ?
#
loop_
_entity_poly.entity_id
_entity_poly.type
_entity_poly.pdbx_seq_one_letter_code
_entity_poly.pdbx_strand_id
1 'polypeptide(L)'
;MLVGGTRFTPAGKKYAKSAKIELVEGGYASFDLFEHELVPKHWIADDEEIKLVLTHYKITKSQLPRIASDDPAVKVLGAVAGQVLRIERDSLTSGTSYYYRLVN
;
A
#
# COMPACT_ATOMS: atom_id res chain seq x y z
N MET A 1 8.67 -12.48 -13.36
CA MET A 1 9.26 -11.63 -12.32
C MET A 1 10.76 -11.83 -12.32
N LEU A 2 11.53 -10.75 -12.45
CA LEU A 2 12.99 -10.75 -12.36
C LEU A 2 13.39 -9.92 -11.14
N VAL A 3 14.06 -10.57 -10.18
CA VAL A 3 14.59 -9.92 -8.97
C VAL A 3 16.06 -9.61 -9.24
N GLY A 4 16.42 -8.33 -9.28
CA GLY A 4 17.76 -7.86 -9.62
C GLY A 4 18.43 -7.07 -8.50
N GLY A 5 19.63 -6.55 -8.76
CA GLY A 5 20.33 -5.65 -7.84
C GLY A 5 19.63 -4.29 -7.66
N THR A 6 20.27 -3.37 -6.95
CA THR A 6 19.71 -2.07 -6.54
C THR A 6 19.14 -1.20 -7.67
N ARG A 7 19.60 -1.39 -8.92
CA ARG A 7 19.15 -0.60 -10.07
C ARG A 7 19.14 -1.41 -11.36
N PHE A 8 18.13 -1.18 -12.19
CA PHE A 8 18.11 -1.62 -13.58
C PHE A 8 18.46 -0.47 -14.53
N THR A 9 19.16 -0.78 -15.62
CA THR A 9 19.46 0.20 -16.68
C THR A 9 18.18 0.63 -17.40
N PRO A 10 18.10 1.87 -17.95
CA PRO A 10 16.92 2.32 -18.70
C PRO A 10 16.55 1.41 -19.87
N ALA A 11 17.55 0.86 -20.57
CA ALA A 11 17.34 -0.12 -21.63
C ALA A 11 16.68 -1.41 -21.09
N GLY A 12 17.17 -1.93 -19.96
CA GLY A 12 16.58 -3.09 -19.29
C GLY A 12 15.12 -2.87 -18.89
N LYS A 13 14.80 -1.70 -18.32
CA LYS A 13 13.42 -1.32 -17.97
C LYS A 13 12.50 -1.29 -19.21
N LYS A 14 12.99 -0.75 -20.34
CA LYS A 14 12.25 -0.70 -21.60
C LYS A 14 11.94 -2.09 -22.15
N TYR A 15 12.94 -2.98 -22.18
CA TYR A 15 12.76 -4.35 -22.65
C TYR A 15 11.83 -5.17 -21.75
N ALA A 16 11.97 -5.03 -20.43
CA ALA A 16 11.09 -5.72 -19.49
C ALA A 16 9.62 -5.32 -19.65
N LYS A 17 9.35 -4.02 -19.87
CA LYS A 17 8.00 -3.53 -20.18
C LYS A 17 7.45 -4.16 -21.45
N SER A 18 8.25 -4.26 -22.53
CA SER A 18 7.81 -4.90 -23.76
C SER A 18 7.58 -6.41 -23.62
N ALA A 19 8.38 -7.08 -22.79
CA ALA A 19 8.28 -8.51 -22.53
C ALA A 19 7.25 -8.87 -21.45
N LYS A 20 6.53 -7.87 -20.89
CA LYS A 20 5.60 -8.04 -19.75
C LYS A 20 6.25 -8.71 -18.53
N ILE A 21 7.53 -8.44 -18.32
CA ILE A 21 8.27 -8.94 -17.15
C ILE A 21 8.23 -7.87 -16.06
N GLU A 22 7.74 -8.26 -14.89
CA GLU A 22 7.85 -7.44 -13.69
C GLU A 22 9.29 -7.44 -13.17
N LEU A 23 9.88 -6.24 -13.08
CA LEU A 23 11.20 -6.01 -12.51
C LEU A 23 11.05 -5.56 -11.06
N VAL A 24 11.74 -6.29 -10.18
CA VAL A 24 11.70 -6.10 -8.73
C VAL A 24 13.11 -5.62 -8.35
N GLU A 25 13.24 -4.32 -8.04
CA GLU A 25 14.53 -3.66 -7.74
C GLU A 25 15.07 -4.16 -6.40
N GLY A 26 16.31 -4.66 -6.35
CA GLY A 26 16.91 -5.14 -5.10
C GLY A 26 16.92 -4.07 -4.01
N GLY A 27 16.81 -4.49 -2.75
CA GLY A 27 16.69 -3.58 -1.59
C GLY A 27 15.41 -3.77 -0.77
N TYR A 28 14.59 -4.77 -1.10
CA TYR A 28 13.53 -5.23 -0.20
C TYR A 28 14.12 -5.69 1.13
N ALA A 29 13.41 -5.39 2.21
CA ALA A 29 13.72 -5.93 3.51
C ALA A 29 13.79 -7.46 3.42
N SER A 30 14.82 -8.06 4.02
CA SER A 30 14.93 -9.53 4.16
C SER A 30 13.96 -10.09 5.21
N PHE A 31 13.06 -9.26 5.72
CA PHE A 31 12.11 -9.53 6.78
C PHE A 31 10.72 -9.05 6.35
N ASP A 32 9.69 -9.61 6.97
CA ASP A 32 8.31 -9.17 6.73
C ASP A 32 8.08 -7.81 7.40
N LEU A 33 7.67 -6.84 6.60
CA LEU A 33 7.39 -5.48 7.06
C LEU A 33 6.28 -5.45 8.12
N PHE A 34 5.27 -6.31 8.00
CA PHE A 34 4.10 -6.33 8.88
C PHE A 34 4.32 -7.10 10.18
N GLU A 35 5.47 -7.77 10.34
CA GLU A 35 5.89 -8.34 11.63
C GLU A 35 6.48 -7.27 12.57
N HIS A 36 6.82 -6.08 12.06
CA HIS A 36 7.39 -5.02 12.88
C HIS A 36 6.33 -4.39 13.79
N GLU A 37 6.64 -4.27 15.09
CA GLU A 37 5.71 -3.75 16.11
C GLU A 37 5.13 -2.36 15.76
N LEU A 38 5.94 -1.48 15.17
CA LEU A 38 5.51 -0.12 14.81
C LEU A 38 4.78 -0.05 13.46
N VAL A 39 4.72 -1.14 12.71
CA VAL A 39 3.99 -1.20 11.44
C VAL A 39 2.66 -1.92 11.67
N PRO A 40 1.54 -1.19 11.79
CA PRO A 40 0.23 -1.83 11.91
C PRO A 40 -0.11 -2.63 10.65
N LYS A 41 -1.08 -3.53 10.76
CA LYS A 41 -1.52 -4.32 9.61
C LYS A 41 -2.38 -3.47 8.68
N HIS A 42 -2.12 -3.61 7.39
CA HIS A 42 -2.81 -2.88 6.32
C HIS A 42 -3.50 -3.88 5.39
N TRP A 43 -4.69 -3.55 4.91
CA TRP A 43 -5.43 -4.29 3.89
C TRP A 43 -6.01 -3.33 2.85
N ILE A 44 -6.20 -3.82 1.63
CA ILE A 44 -7.00 -3.10 0.64
C ILE A 44 -8.46 -3.19 1.08
N ALA A 45 -9.11 -2.04 1.27
CA ALA A 45 -10.48 -1.98 1.72
C ALA A 45 -11.45 -2.35 0.59
N ASP A 46 -12.54 -3.04 0.93
CA ASP A 46 -13.59 -3.39 -0.02
C ASP A 46 -14.46 -2.18 -0.37
N ASP A 47 -15.06 -2.18 -1.57
CA ASP A 47 -15.89 -1.08 -2.04
C ASP A 47 -17.12 -0.82 -1.15
N GLU A 48 -17.67 -1.86 -0.53
CA GLU A 48 -18.81 -1.74 0.40
C GLU A 48 -18.39 -1.04 1.70
N GLU A 49 -17.25 -1.43 2.25
CA GLU A 49 -16.67 -0.82 3.45
C GLU A 49 -16.34 0.66 3.20
N ILE A 50 -15.72 0.97 2.05
CA ILE A 50 -15.41 2.34 1.65
C ILE A 50 -16.71 3.18 1.58
N LYS A 51 -17.77 2.67 0.95
CA LYS A 51 -19.06 3.37 0.86
C LYS A 51 -19.65 3.66 2.24
N LEU A 52 -19.59 2.68 3.16
CA LEU A 52 -20.07 2.85 4.53
C LEU A 52 -19.32 3.97 5.26
N VAL A 53 -17.98 3.97 5.19
CA VAL A 53 -17.13 4.98 5.84
C VAL A 53 -17.40 6.38 5.27
N LEU A 54 -17.42 6.51 3.94
CA LEU A 54 -17.68 7.80 3.28
C LEU A 54 -19.06 8.35 3.62
N THR A 55 -20.08 7.49 3.68
CA THR A 55 -21.46 7.87 4.03
C THR A 55 -21.58 8.26 5.50
N HIS A 56 -20.98 7.47 6.40
CA HIS A 56 -21.06 7.70 7.84
C HIS A 56 -20.43 9.04 8.25
N TYR A 57 -19.23 9.32 7.74
CA TYR A 57 -18.53 10.58 8.02
C TYR A 57 -18.94 11.73 7.09
N LYS A 58 -19.78 11.48 6.07
CA LYS A 58 -20.22 12.44 5.06
C LYS A 58 -19.05 13.14 4.37
N ILE A 59 -18.04 12.35 3.99
CA ILE A 59 -16.83 12.82 3.31
C ILE A 59 -16.71 12.21 1.92
N THR A 60 -15.89 12.86 1.10
CA THR A 60 -15.48 12.36 -0.21
C THR A 60 -14.16 11.60 -0.11
N LYS A 61 -13.90 10.71 -1.07
CA LYS A 61 -12.69 9.89 -1.12
C LYS A 61 -11.40 10.73 -1.07
N SER A 62 -11.40 11.91 -1.69
CA SER A 62 -10.29 12.87 -1.70
C SER A 62 -9.98 13.51 -0.34
N GLN A 63 -10.94 13.50 0.59
CA GLN A 63 -10.78 14.02 1.95
C GLN A 63 -10.19 12.98 2.91
N LEU A 64 -10.04 11.72 2.47
CA LEU A 64 -9.33 10.73 3.25
C LEU A 64 -7.84 11.13 3.36
N PRO A 65 -7.20 10.87 4.52
CA PRO A 65 -5.76 10.98 4.67
C PRO A 65 -5.03 10.21 3.57
N ARG A 66 -3.96 10.78 3.02
CA ARG A 66 -3.25 10.18 1.90
C ARG A 66 -2.06 9.33 2.34
N ILE A 67 -1.76 8.30 1.56
CA ILE A 67 -0.51 7.53 1.62
C ILE A 67 0.13 7.56 0.24
N ALA A 68 1.46 7.69 0.19
CA ALA A 68 2.18 7.75 -1.08
C ALA A 68 2.17 6.37 -1.76
N SER A 69 2.00 6.33 -3.08
CA SER A 69 2.22 5.10 -3.88
C SER A 69 3.60 4.48 -3.67
N ASP A 70 4.58 5.30 -3.26
CA ASP A 70 5.95 4.87 -3.02
C ASP A 70 6.19 4.24 -1.64
N ASP A 71 5.19 4.28 -0.75
CA ASP A 71 5.28 3.75 0.61
C ASP A 71 5.54 2.22 0.61
N PRO A 72 6.42 1.69 1.49
CA PRO A 72 6.71 0.27 1.54
C PRO A 72 5.48 -0.63 1.76
N ALA A 73 4.53 -0.21 2.60
CA ALA A 73 3.32 -1.01 2.88
C ALA A 73 2.40 -1.06 1.64
N VAL A 74 2.31 0.04 0.88
CA VAL A 74 1.57 0.10 -0.38
C VAL A 74 2.19 -0.83 -1.43
N LYS A 75 3.52 -0.81 -1.55
CA LYS A 75 4.27 -1.67 -2.50
C LYS A 75 4.12 -3.15 -2.18
N VAL A 76 4.25 -3.52 -0.90
CA VAL A 76 4.11 -4.93 -0.46
C VAL A 76 2.69 -5.44 -0.70
N LEU A 77 1.66 -4.60 -0.49
CA LEU A 77 0.26 -4.96 -0.76
C LEU A 77 -0.12 -4.90 -2.25
N GLY A 78 0.72 -4.34 -3.12
CA GLY A 78 0.40 -4.15 -4.53
C GLY A 78 -0.74 -3.17 -4.78
N ALA A 79 -0.99 -2.25 -3.84
CA ALA A 79 -2.09 -1.30 -3.97
C ALA A 79 -1.78 -0.20 -4.99
N VAL A 80 -2.80 0.21 -5.74
CA VAL A 80 -2.69 1.20 -6.83
C VAL A 80 -3.33 2.54 -6.46
N ALA A 81 -2.89 3.60 -7.13
CA ALA A 81 -3.40 4.95 -6.94
C ALA A 81 -4.94 4.98 -7.06
N GLY A 82 -5.59 5.64 -6.10
CA GLY A 82 -7.04 5.69 -6.00
C GLY A 82 -7.67 4.57 -5.18
N GLN A 83 -6.94 3.54 -4.76
CA GLN A 83 -7.45 2.56 -3.78
C GLN A 83 -7.39 3.11 -2.35
N VAL A 84 -8.20 2.54 -1.45
CA VAL A 84 -8.22 2.89 -0.03
C VAL A 84 -7.67 1.71 0.75
N LEU A 85 -6.74 2.00 1.67
CA LEU A 85 -6.22 1.04 2.62
C LEU A 85 -6.95 1.16 3.95
N ARG A 86 -7.35 0.03 4.51
CA ARG A 86 -7.77 -0.12 5.91
C ARG A 86 -6.52 -0.45 6.74
N ILE A 87 -6.30 0.31 7.79
CA ILE A 87 -5.20 0.14 8.74
C ILE A 87 -5.81 -0.22 10.08
N GLU A 88 -5.42 -1.38 10.60
CA GLU A 88 -5.83 -1.84 11.93
C GLU A 88 -4.65 -1.64 12.88
N ARG A 89 -4.83 -0.79 13.88
CA ARG A 89 -3.84 -0.52 14.90
C ARG A 89 -4.39 -0.80 16.28
N ASP A 90 -3.52 -1.27 17.15
CA ASP A 90 -3.80 -1.35 18.57
C ASP A 90 -3.67 0.04 19.19
N SER A 91 -4.64 0.39 20.02
CA SER A 91 -4.80 1.64 20.73
C SER A 91 -5.00 1.34 22.20
N LEU A 92 -4.19 1.96 23.04
CA LEU A 92 -4.29 1.84 24.51
C LEU A 92 -5.67 2.22 25.06
N THR A 93 -6.38 3.15 24.39
CA THR A 93 -7.66 3.66 24.86
C THR A 93 -8.87 2.91 24.31
N SER A 94 -8.74 2.31 23.12
CA SER A 94 -9.89 1.81 22.35
C SER A 94 -9.77 0.34 21.96
N GLY A 95 -8.70 -0.35 22.39
CA GLY A 95 -8.38 -1.68 21.89
C GLY A 95 -7.98 -1.57 20.43
N THR A 96 -8.83 -2.01 19.51
CA THR A 96 -8.53 -1.98 18.07
C THR A 96 -9.15 -0.74 17.41
N SER A 97 -8.37 -0.01 16.62
CA SER A 97 -8.82 1.16 15.86
C SER A 97 -8.60 0.98 14.36
N TYR A 98 -9.63 1.27 13.57
CA TYR A 98 -9.57 1.23 12.11
C TYR A 98 -9.34 2.62 11.54
N TYR A 99 -8.41 2.73 10.60
CA TYR A 99 -8.10 3.97 9.90
C TYR A 99 -8.10 3.75 8.39
N TYR A 100 -8.58 4.72 7.62
CA TYR A 100 -8.70 4.60 6.17
C TYR A 100 -7.83 5.64 5.47
N ARG A 101 -6.97 5.20 4.53
CA ARG A 101 -6.09 6.10 3.77
C ARG A 101 -6.22 5.90 2.27
N LEU A 102 -6.25 7.00 1.51
CA LEU A 102 -6.26 6.99 0.05
C LEU A 102 -4.84 6.90 -0.50
N VAL A 103 -4.58 5.94 -1.39
CA VAL A 103 -3.32 5.84 -2.12
C VAL A 103 -3.27 6.93 -3.19
N ASN A 104 -2.22 7.75 -3.14
CA ASN A 104 -1.95 8.81 -4.12
C ASN A 104 -0.91 8.39 -5.15
#